data_AF-A0A920EE22-F1
#
_entry.id   AF-A0A920EE22-F1
#
_cell.length_a   1.000
_cell.length_b   1.000
_cell.length_c   1.000
_cell.angle_alpha   90.00
_cell.angle_beta   90.00
_cell.angle_gamma   90.00
#
_symmetry.space_group_name_H-M   'P 1'
#
loop_
_entity.id
_entity.type
_entity.pdbx_description
1 polymer ?
#
loop_
_entity_poly.entity_id
_entity_poly.type
_entity_poly.pdbx_seq_one_letter_code
_entity_poly.pdbx_strand_id
1 'polypeptide(L)'
;MPEDKITEALRFANEPLSLSEPLREDGDAELGDVVEDRGAASPFEVAATSLLPDEIARLLAPLDEREREILKLRFGLDRENQELWKKLANTLT
;
A
#
# COMPACT_ATOMS: atom_id res chain seq x y z
N MET A 1 -8.65 -12.17 39.61
CA MET A 1 -8.27 -11.91 38.20
C MET A 1 -9.27 -10.89 37.65
N PRO A 2 -8.82 -9.78 37.05
CA PRO A 2 -9.73 -8.82 36.40
C PRO A 2 -10.47 -9.51 35.24
N GLU A 3 -11.73 -9.15 35.03
CA GLU A 3 -12.59 -9.69 33.96
C GLU A 3 -12.00 -9.51 32.56
N ASP A 4 -11.31 -8.39 32.33
CA ASP A 4 -10.62 -8.09 31.07
C ASP A 4 -9.55 -9.13 30.72
N LYS A 5 -8.76 -9.55 31.71
CA LYS A 5 -7.70 -10.55 31.52
C LYS A 5 -8.26 -11.94 31.23
N ILE A 6 -9.45 -12.25 31.76
CA ILE A 6 -10.13 -13.52 31.50
C ILE A 6 -10.66 -13.52 30.06
N THR A 7 -11.24 -12.42 29.62
CA THR A 7 -11.75 -12.26 28.24
C THR A 7 -10.62 -12.31 27.22
N GLU A 8 -9.49 -11.66 27.50
CA GLU A 8 -8.30 -11.70 26.67
C GLU A 8 -7.71 -13.11 26.57
N ALA A 9 -7.55 -13.80 27.70
CA ALA A 9 -7.06 -15.18 27.74
C ALA A 9 -7.96 -16.14 26.94
N LEU A 10 -9.28 -15.97 26.98
CA LEU A 10 -10.22 -16.78 26.20
C LEU A 10 -10.15 -16.51 24.69
N ARG A 11 -9.76 -15.30 24.24
CA ARG A 11 -9.55 -15.03 22.81
C ARG A 11 -8.34 -15.79 22.26
N PHE A 12 -7.25 -15.83 23.03
CA PHE A 12 -5.99 -16.47 22.63
C PHE A 12 -5.98 -17.99 22.82
N ALA A 13 -6.94 -18.55 23.56
CA ALA A 13 -7.05 -19.98 23.78
C ALA A 13 -7.58 -20.77 22.57
N ASN A 14 -8.11 -20.09 21.55
CA ASN A 14 -8.63 -20.76 20.35
C ASN A 14 -7.49 -21.04 19.34
N GLU A 15 -7.47 -22.25 18.80
CA GLU A 15 -6.57 -22.61 17.70
C GLU A 15 -6.98 -21.91 16.39
N PRO A 16 -6.01 -21.51 15.53
CA PRO A 16 -6.33 -20.90 14.25
C PRO A 16 -7.03 -21.91 13.33
N LEU A 17 -8.11 -21.46 12.69
CA LEU A 17 -8.85 -22.26 11.71
C LEU A 17 -8.15 -22.21 10.34
N SER A 18 -8.27 -23.29 9.58
CA SER A 18 -7.69 -23.35 8.23
C SER A 18 -8.54 -22.57 7.24
N LEU A 19 -7.90 -21.72 6.42
CA LEU A 19 -8.59 -21.03 5.33
C LEU A 19 -9.10 -21.98 4.23
N SER A 20 -8.56 -23.20 4.14
CA SER A 20 -8.99 -24.23 3.18
C SER A 20 -10.11 -25.12 3.72
N GLU A 21 -10.66 -24.83 4.91
CA GLU A 21 -11.83 -25.54 5.39
C GLU A 21 -13.06 -25.20 4.53
N PRO A 22 -13.85 -26.21 4.10
CA PRO A 22 -15.07 -25.98 3.34
C PRO A 22 -16.13 -25.31 4.23
N LEU A 23 -16.76 -24.27 3.69
CA LEU A 23 -17.80 -23.49 4.36
C LEU A 23 -19.20 -24.10 4.19
N ARG A 24 -19.40 -24.90 3.13
CA ARG A 24 -20.67 -25.60 2.79
C ARG A 24 -20.40 -27.07 2.47
N GLU A 25 -21.43 -27.90 2.67
CA GLU A 25 -21.36 -29.35 2.46
C GLU A 25 -21.06 -29.73 1.00
N ASP A 26 -21.45 -28.85 0.05
CA ASP A 26 -21.23 -29.03 -1.38
C ASP A 26 -19.77 -28.77 -1.82
N GLY A 27 -18.92 -28.23 -0.93
CA GLY A 27 -17.49 -28.01 -1.18
C GLY A 27 -17.12 -26.83 -2.09
N ASP A 28 -18.10 -26.11 -2.63
CA ASP A 28 -17.87 -25.02 -3.60
C ASP A 28 -17.32 -23.71 -2.99
N ALA A 29 -17.23 -23.61 -1.66
CA ALA A 29 -16.74 -22.41 -0.99
C ALA A 29 -15.85 -22.79 0.19
N GLU A 30 -14.64 -22.20 0.25
CA GLU A 30 -13.71 -22.32 1.35
C GLU A 30 -13.82 -21.11 2.30
N LEU A 31 -13.35 -21.25 3.54
CA LEU A 31 -13.30 -20.14 4.51
C LEU A 31 -12.51 -18.94 3.95
N GLY A 32 -11.45 -19.21 3.18
CA GLY A 32 -10.63 -18.20 2.52
C GLY A 32 -11.39 -17.32 1.52
N ASP A 33 -12.44 -17.85 0.87
CA ASP A 33 -13.21 -17.11 -0.13
C ASP A 33 -14.02 -15.95 0.47
N VAL A 34 -14.28 -15.98 1.78
CA VAL A 34 -15.02 -14.94 2.52
C VAL A 34 -14.08 -13.92 3.16
N VAL A 35 -12.80 -14.25 3.31
CA VAL A 35 -11.83 -13.38 3.97
C VAL A 35 -11.29 -12.37 2.96
N GLU A 36 -11.79 -11.14 3.06
CA GLU A 36 -11.28 -10.01 2.29
C GLU A 36 -9.81 -9.71 2.64
N ASP A 37 -8.96 -9.58 1.61
CA ASP A 37 -7.62 -9.03 1.77
C ASP A 37 -7.68 -7.50 1.88
N ARG A 38 -7.64 -7.00 3.11
CA ARG A 38 -7.62 -5.56 3.41
C ARG A 38 -6.32 -4.86 3.01
N GLY A 39 -5.27 -5.61 2.67
CA GLY A 39 -4.01 -5.08 2.16
C GLY A 39 -3.98 -4.99 0.63
N ALA A 40 -4.95 -5.60 -0.07
CA ALA A 40 -5.00 -5.58 -1.52
C ALA A 40 -5.25 -4.16 -2.04
N ALA A 41 -4.44 -3.73 -3.00
CA ALA A 41 -4.62 -2.42 -3.63
C ALA A 41 -5.86 -2.43 -4.54
N SER A 42 -6.72 -1.42 -4.40
CA SER A 42 -7.89 -1.26 -5.27
C SER A 42 -7.44 -0.96 -6.71
N PRO A 43 -7.90 -1.71 -7.72
CA PRO A 43 -7.55 -1.44 -9.12
C PRO A 43 -7.89 -0.01 -9.56
N PHE A 44 -8.99 0.53 -9.04
CA PHE A 44 -9.40 1.91 -9.30
C PHE A 44 -8.40 2.92 -8.70
N GLU A 45 -7.97 2.71 -7.45
CA GLU A 45 -7.00 3.58 -6.80
C GLU A 45 -5.63 3.51 -7.46
N VAL A 46 -5.21 2.32 -7.88
CA VAL A 46 -3.96 2.11 -8.63
C VAL A 46 -4.01 2.86 -9.97
N ALA A 47 -5.11 2.74 -10.72
CA ALA A 47 -5.28 3.45 -11.98
C ALA A 47 -5.29 4.97 -11.76
N ALA A 48 -6.03 5.47 -10.76
CA ALA A 48 -6.04 6.89 -10.42
C ALA A 48 -4.65 7.41 -10.06
N THR A 49 -3.89 6.66 -9.26
CA THR A 49 -2.52 7.01 -8.86
C THR A 49 -1.55 6.99 -10.05
N SER A 50 -1.73 6.07 -11.00
CA SER A 50 -0.89 5.98 -12.20
C SER A 50 -1.01 7.19 -13.13
N LEU A 51 -2.13 7.93 -13.06
CA LEU A 51 -2.38 9.12 -13.89
C LEU A 51 -1.77 10.41 -13.30
N LEU A 52 -1.41 10.40 -12.02
CA LEU A 52 -0.87 11.59 -11.32
C LEU A 52 0.40 12.17 -11.96
N PRO A 53 1.39 11.37 -12.40
CA PRO A 53 2.60 11.92 -13.02
C PRO A 53 2.31 12.75 -14.27
N ASP A 54 1.39 12.27 -15.13
CA ASP A 54 1.02 12.97 -16.36
C ASP A 54 0.27 14.26 -16.07
N GLU A 55 -0.60 14.26 -15.06
CA GLU A 55 -1.33 15.45 -14.63
C GLU A 55 -0.37 16.51 -14.07
N ILE A 56 0.58 16.09 -13.23
CA ILE A 56 1.63 16.98 -12.72
C ILE A 56 2.47 17.54 -13.88
N ALA A 57 2.84 16.71 -14.85
CA ALA A 57 3.58 17.17 -16.03
C ALA A 57 2.79 18.21 -16.84
N ARG A 58 1.47 18.02 -17.02
CA ARG A 58 0.59 19.01 -17.66
C ARG A 58 0.56 20.34 -16.92
N LEU A 59 0.47 20.31 -15.58
CA LEU A 59 0.45 21.52 -14.75
C LEU A 59 1.79 22.27 -14.72
N LEU A 60 2.89 21.55 -14.89
CA LEU A 60 4.25 22.13 -14.94
C LEU A 60 4.64 22.65 -16.34
N ALA A 61 3.93 22.26 -17.39
CA ALA A 61 4.21 22.67 -18.76
C ALA A 61 4.19 24.20 -19.01
N PRO A 62 3.25 25.01 -18.45
CA PRO A 62 3.22 26.44 -18.70
C PRO A 62 4.26 27.26 -17.90
N LEU A 63 4.91 26.66 -16.90
CA LEU A 63 5.93 27.35 -16.11
C LEU A 63 7.22 27.54 -16.88
N ASP A 64 8.00 28.54 -16.49
CA ASP A 64 9.34 28.70 -17.01
C ASP A 64 10.25 27.54 -16.55
N GLU A 65 11.39 27.37 -17.23
CA GLU A 65 12.28 26.24 -16.96
C GLU A 65 12.81 26.25 -15.52
N ARG A 66 13.08 27.43 -14.96
CA ARG A 66 13.65 27.56 -13.62
C ARG A 66 12.63 27.23 -12.54
N GLU A 67 11.40 27.72 -12.67
CA GLU A 67 10.28 27.42 -11.78
C GLU A 67 9.95 25.93 -11.79
N ARG A 68 9.88 25.33 -12.98
CA ARG A 68 9.65 23.90 -13.16
C ARG A 68 10.72 23.07 -12.45
N GLU A 69 12.00 23.39 -12.64
CA GLU A 69 13.11 22.67 -12.01
C GLU A 69 13.13 22.84 -10.49
N ILE A 70 12.84 24.04 -9.97
CA ILE A 70 12.71 24.26 -8.53
C ILE A 70 11.60 23.39 -7.94
N LEU A 71 10.44 23.29 -8.60
CA LEU A 71 9.32 22.47 -8.11
C LEU A 71 9.63 20.97 -8.18
N LYS A 72 10.24 20.49 -9.26
CA LYS A 72 10.68 19.09 -9.37
C LYS A 72 11.64 18.71 -8.25
N LEU A 73 12.65 19.55 -7.98
CA LEU A 73 13.63 19.32 -6.93
C LEU A 73 13.01 19.39 -5.54
N ARG A 74 12.17 20.40 -5.27
CA ARG A 74 11.58 20.61 -3.95
C ARG A 74 10.63 19.49 -3.53
N PHE A 75 9.85 18.98 -4.47
CA PHE A 75 8.82 17.97 -4.20
C PHE A 75 9.22 16.56 -4.66
N GLY A 76 10.43 16.39 -5.19
CA GLY A 76 10.94 15.09 -5.65
C GLY A 76 10.08 14.49 -6.76
N LEU A 77 9.54 15.33 -7.66
CA LEU A 77 8.61 14.92 -8.74
C LEU A 77 9.34 14.19 -9.88
N ASP A 78 10.67 14.23 -9.87
CA ASP A 78 11.50 13.53 -10.83
C ASP A 78 12.00 12.20 -10.24
N ARG A 79 11.54 11.08 -10.82
CA ARG A 79 11.88 9.73 -10.35
C ARG A 79 13.35 9.40 -10.53
N GLU A 80 14.03 9.96 -11.54
CA GLU A 80 15.46 9.75 -11.76
C GLU A 80 16.29 10.33 -10.61
N ASN A 81 15.88 11.47 -10.06
CA ASN A 81 16.58 12.09 -8.94
C ASN A 81 16.43 11.30 -7.63
N GLN A 82 15.25 10.70 -7.36
CA GLN A 82 15.07 9.90 -6.13
C GLN A 82 16.02 8.69 -6.05
N GLU A 83 16.23 7.98 -7.17
CA GLU A 83 17.15 6.83 -7.22
C GLU A 83 18.62 7.27 -7.13
N LEU A 84 18.99 8.41 -7.71
CA LEU A 84 20.34 8.98 -7.61
C LEU A 84 20.69 9.37 -6.17
N TRP A 85 19.77 10.02 -5.44
CA TRP A 85 20.00 10.38 -4.03
C TRP A 85 20.01 9.18 -3.09
N LYS A 86 19.18 8.15 -3.34
CA LYS A 86 19.25 6.88 -2.62
C LYS A 86 20.58 6.16 -2.85
N LYS A 87 21.08 6.14 -4.09
CA LYS A 87 22.38 5.55 -4.44
C LYS A 87 23.53 6.28 -3.76
N LEU A 88 23.54 7.61 -3.78
CA LEU A 88 24.57 8.42 -3.13
C LEU A 88 24.56 8.27 -1.59
N ALA A 89 23.38 8.20 -0.97
CA ALA A 89 23.24 7.97 0.47
C ALA A 89 23.79 6.60 0.91
N ASN A 90 23.58 5.55 0.09
CA ASN A 90 24.06 4.20 0.39
C ASN A 90 25.56 4.00 0.15
N THR A 91 26.19 4.81 -0.70
CA THR A 91 27.65 4.76 -0.93
C THR A 91 28.48 5.53 0.09
N LEU A 92 27.84 6.33 0.95
CA LEU A 92 28.50 7.13 2.00
C LEU A 92 28.37 6.53 3.40
N THR A 93 27.92 5.27 3.51
CA THR A 93 27.93 4.46 4.75
C THR A 93 28.75 3.21 4.52
#